data_AF-A0A480NFM6-F1
#
_entry.id   AF-A0A480NFM6-F1
#
_cell.length_a   1.000
_cell.length_b   1.000
_cell.length_c   1.000
_cell.angle_alpha   90.00
_cell.angle_beta   90.00
_cell.angle_gamma   90.00
#
_symmetry.space_group_name_H-M   'P 1'
#
loop_
_entity.id
_entity.type
_entity.pdbx_description
1 polymer ?
#
loop_
_entity_poly.entity_id
_entity_poly.type
_entity_poly.pdbx_seq_one_letter_code
_entity_poly.pdbx_strand_id
1 'polypeptide(L)'
;MDTCDLFSSCRKGDVGRVRYLLEQRDVEVNVRDKWDSTPLYYACLCGHEELVLYLLANGARCEANTFDGERCLYGAQSDAIRRALREYKQVTSCRRRDHYYSFLLRLLEQGIHSDVVFMVHGRSFRAHRCILGARSAYFANMLDTKWKGKSVVVLRHPLINPVAFGALLQYLYTGEPRVWVGRGHSTPRCLSPAVQGSLSNLLGWLFPPGARLGRGTASWNSVQAAGSRSDPEPPSRAAPTPRLPGCQCGACQRL
;
A
#
# COMPACT_ATOMS: atom_id res chain seq x y z
N MET A 1 10.32 9.74 33.49
CA MET A 1 9.04 9.86 34.22
C MET A 1 7.85 9.85 33.26
N ASP A 2 8.03 10.33 32.04
CA ASP A 2 6.96 10.59 31.07
C ASP A 2 6.32 9.33 30.47
N THR A 3 7.06 8.22 30.37
CA THR A 3 6.51 6.93 29.89
C THR A 3 5.49 6.34 30.86
N CYS A 4 5.77 6.36 32.17
CA CYS A 4 4.80 5.93 33.18
C CYS A 4 3.52 6.79 33.15
N ASP A 5 3.67 8.10 32.92
CA ASP A 5 2.54 9.02 32.80
C ASP A 5 1.72 8.75 31.52
N LEU A 6 2.39 8.44 30.41
CA LEU A 6 1.72 7.99 29.17
C LEU A 6 0.89 6.72 29.41
N PHE A 7 1.48 5.68 30.02
CA PHE A 7 0.75 4.44 30.31
C PHE A 7 -0.43 4.65 31.27
N SER A 8 -0.27 5.50 32.30
CA SER A 8 -1.38 5.84 33.21
C SER A 8 -2.50 6.58 32.48
N SER A 9 -2.15 7.52 31.60
CA SER A 9 -3.08 8.28 30.78
C SER A 9 -3.84 7.37 29.80
N CYS A 10 -3.16 6.39 29.21
CA CYS A 10 -3.79 5.40 28.33
C CYS A 10 -4.77 4.47 29.04
N ARG A 11 -4.51 4.12 30.31
CA ARG A 11 -5.46 3.34 31.13
C ARG A 11 -6.71 4.15 31.47
N LYS A 12 -6.55 5.44 31.76
CA LYS A 12 -7.66 6.35 32.08
C LYS A 12 -8.47 6.77 30.85
N GLY A 13 -7.85 6.76 29.66
CA GLY A 13 -8.46 7.25 28.43
C GLY A 13 -8.32 8.77 28.25
N ASP A 14 -7.35 9.40 28.90
CA ASP A 14 -7.14 10.84 28.84
C ASP A 14 -6.45 11.24 27.53
N VAL A 15 -7.25 11.45 26.48
CA VAL A 15 -6.78 11.85 25.15
C VAL A 15 -6.04 13.19 25.18
N GLY A 16 -6.47 14.13 26.02
CA GLY A 16 -5.84 15.44 26.15
C GLY A 16 -4.42 15.35 26.71
N ARG A 17 -4.24 14.53 27.75
CA ARG A 17 -2.92 14.29 28.33
C ARG A 17 -2.00 13.56 27.36
N VAL A 18 -2.51 12.54 26.66
CA VAL A 18 -1.73 11.81 25.66
C VAL A 18 -1.32 12.71 24.50
N ARG A 19 -2.22 13.58 24.00
CA ARG A 19 -1.89 14.61 23.00
C ARG A 19 -0.74 15.51 23.44
N TYR A 20 -0.83 16.04 24.66
CA TYR A 20 0.24 16.87 25.22
C TYR A 20 1.58 16.12 25.29
N LEU A 21 1.58 14.85 25.71
CA LEU A 21 2.80 14.06 25.82
C LEU A 21 3.43 13.74 24.45
N LEU A 22 2.63 13.43 23.43
CA LEU A 22 3.14 13.13 22.10
C LEU A 22 3.61 14.39 21.36
N GLU A 23 2.85 15.49 21.44
CA GLU A 23 3.13 16.69 20.64
C GLU A 23 4.12 17.65 21.31
N GLN A 24 4.05 17.82 22.64
CA GLN A 24 4.84 18.83 23.37
C GLN A 24 6.09 18.25 24.02
N ARG A 25 6.09 16.95 24.33
CA ARG A 25 7.22 16.26 24.98
C ARG A 25 7.96 15.30 24.05
N ASP A 26 7.51 15.16 22.80
CA ASP A 26 8.11 14.29 21.77
C ASP A 26 8.33 12.84 22.27
N VAL A 27 7.35 12.32 23.01
CA VAL A 27 7.41 10.95 23.53
C VAL A 27 7.08 9.97 22.40
N GLU A 28 7.90 8.92 22.26
CA GLU A 28 7.67 7.91 21.22
C GLU A 28 6.36 7.13 21.46
N VAL A 29 5.53 7.00 20.42
CA VAL A 29 4.21 6.33 20.48
C VAL A 29 4.32 4.82 20.75
N ASN A 30 5.45 4.22 20.35
CA ASN A 30 5.68 2.77 20.39
C ASN A 30 6.57 2.33 21.56
N VAL A 31 6.64 3.13 22.63
CA VAL A 31 7.36 2.75 23.86
C VAL A 31 6.80 1.45 24.44
N ARG A 32 7.67 0.71 25.12
CA ARG A 32 7.31 -0.56 25.78
C ARG A 32 7.53 -0.45 27.27
N ASP A 33 6.64 -1.05 28.04
CA ASP A 33 6.79 -1.15 29.48
C ASP A 33 7.58 -2.39 29.90
N LYS A 34 7.70 -2.62 31.21
CA LYS A 34 8.38 -3.80 31.78
C LYS A 34 7.72 -5.14 31.44
N TRP A 35 6.48 -5.13 30.96
CA TRP A 35 5.73 -6.30 30.50
C TRP A 35 5.65 -6.36 28.97
N ASP A 36 6.50 -5.61 28.28
CA ASP A 36 6.58 -5.57 26.83
C ASP A 36 5.26 -5.08 26.17
N SER A 37 4.48 -4.27 26.89
CA SER A 37 3.18 -3.76 26.46
C SER A 37 3.30 -2.36 25.85
N THR A 38 2.54 -2.10 24.80
CA THR A 38 2.48 -0.80 24.12
C THR A 38 1.34 0.08 24.65
N PRO A 39 1.42 1.42 24.52
CA PRO A 39 0.33 2.33 24.87
C PRO A 39 -0.99 1.99 24.16
N LEU A 40 -0.90 1.59 22.89
CA LEU A 40 -2.04 1.16 22.08
C LEU A 40 -2.75 -0.06 22.70
N TYR A 41 -2.00 -1.02 23.23
CA TYR A 41 -2.58 -2.19 23.89
C TYR A 41 -3.44 -1.79 25.09
N TYR A 42 -2.97 -0.87 25.95
CA TYR A 42 -3.75 -0.39 27.09
C TYR A 42 -5.01 0.36 26.68
N ALA A 43 -4.93 1.19 25.64
CA ALA A 43 -6.10 1.87 25.10
C ALA A 43 -7.16 0.87 24.58
N CYS A 44 -6.72 -0.20 23.90
CA CYS A 44 -7.60 -1.27 23.43
C CYS A 44 -8.22 -2.08 24.58
N LEU A 45 -7.40 -2.42 25.58
CA LEU A 45 -7.81 -3.20 26.76
C LEU A 45 -8.86 -2.48 27.60
N CYS A 46 -8.69 -1.16 27.78
CA CYS A 46 -9.59 -0.33 28.55
C CYS A 46 -10.79 0.20 27.74
N GLY A 47 -10.87 -0.09 26.44
CA GLY A 47 -12.02 0.27 25.60
C GLY A 47 -12.07 1.73 25.15
N HIS A 48 -10.95 2.46 25.19
CA HIS A 48 -10.90 3.89 24.85
C HIS A 48 -10.76 4.11 23.34
N GLU A 49 -11.88 4.01 22.62
CA GLU A 49 -11.92 4.08 21.15
C GLU A 49 -11.30 5.35 20.56
N GLU A 50 -11.65 6.52 21.09
CA GLU A 50 -11.09 7.81 20.62
C GLU A 50 -9.57 7.84 20.76
N LEU A 51 -9.06 7.32 21.88
CA LEU A 51 -7.63 7.24 22.13
C LEU A 51 -6.94 6.24 21.18
N VAL A 52 -7.58 5.11 20.90
CA VAL A 52 -7.08 4.12 19.92
C VAL A 52 -6.94 4.77 18.55
N LEU A 53 -7.96 5.47 18.07
CA LEU A 53 -7.91 6.16 16.78
C LEU A 53 -6.80 7.22 16.74
N TYR A 54 -6.64 7.98 17.83
CA TYR A 54 -5.57 8.98 17.93
C TYR A 54 -4.18 8.34 17.91
N LEU A 55 -3.95 7.25 18.66
CA LEU A 55 -2.66 6.55 18.67
C LEU A 55 -2.34 5.93 17.30
N LEU A 56 -3.33 5.34 16.63
CA LEU A 56 -3.18 4.82 15.27
C LEU A 56 -2.84 5.94 14.28
N ALA A 57 -3.53 7.08 14.34
CA ALA A 57 -3.22 8.24 13.50
C ALA A 57 -1.79 8.77 13.68
N ASN A 58 -1.25 8.65 14.90
CA ASN A 58 0.13 9.03 15.23
C ASN A 58 1.16 7.89 15.00
N GLY A 59 0.79 6.83 14.28
CA GLY A 59 1.75 5.80 13.85
C GLY A 59 2.02 4.69 14.87
N ALA A 60 1.07 4.40 15.77
CA ALA A 60 1.15 3.22 16.62
C ALA A 60 1.22 1.92 15.80
N ARG A 61 2.11 1.01 16.19
CA ARG A 61 2.32 -0.29 15.54
C ARG A 61 1.18 -1.26 15.89
N CYS A 62 0.43 -1.66 14.87
CA CYS A 62 -0.60 -2.69 14.97
C CYS A 62 -0.62 -3.56 13.70
N GLU A 63 0.49 -4.25 13.45
CA GLU A 63 0.61 -5.13 12.29
C GLU A 63 -0.06 -6.48 12.53
N ALA A 64 -0.79 -6.99 11.54
CA ALA A 64 -1.44 -8.28 11.67
C ALA A 64 -0.45 -9.44 11.68
N ASN A 65 -0.79 -10.52 12.40
CA ASN A 65 0.07 -11.68 12.63
C ASN A 65 1.38 -11.33 13.37
N THR A 66 1.45 -10.15 14.00
CA THR A 66 2.49 -9.83 14.97
C THR A 66 1.95 -10.02 16.38
N PHE A 67 2.84 -10.31 17.32
CA PHE A 67 2.45 -10.46 18.72
C PHE A 67 1.67 -9.25 19.23
N ASP A 68 2.13 -8.03 18.92
CA ASP A 68 1.50 -6.79 19.35
C ASP A 68 0.11 -6.57 18.73
N GLY A 69 -0.03 -6.81 17.42
CA GLY A 69 -1.30 -6.63 16.72
C GLY A 69 -2.37 -7.64 17.14
N GLU A 70 -1.98 -8.91 17.30
CA GLU A 70 -2.90 -9.95 17.81
C GLU A 70 -3.29 -9.66 19.27
N ARG A 71 -2.38 -9.13 20.10
CA ARG A 71 -2.70 -8.74 21.48
C ARG A 71 -3.68 -7.58 21.56
N CYS A 72 -3.54 -6.57 20.69
CA CYS A 72 -4.48 -5.45 20.63
C CYS A 72 -5.86 -5.92 20.17
N LEU A 73 -5.92 -6.84 19.20
CA LEU A 73 -7.17 -7.44 18.71
C LEU A 73 -7.84 -8.32 19.76
N TYR A 74 -7.07 -9.16 20.47
CA TYR A 74 -7.58 -10.02 21.53
C TYR A 74 -8.01 -9.22 22.76
N GLY A 75 -7.25 -8.18 23.12
CA GLY A 75 -7.53 -7.30 24.24
C GLY A 75 -8.62 -6.27 23.97
N ALA A 76 -9.06 -6.08 22.72
CA ALA A 76 -10.05 -5.07 22.38
C ALA A 76 -11.39 -5.33 23.10
N GLN A 77 -11.80 -4.37 23.92
CA GLN A 77 -13.04 -4.46 24.70
C GLN A 77 -14.29 -4.32 23.84
N SER A 78 -14.26 -3.49 22.79
CA SER A 78 -15.40 -3.21 21.91
C SER A 78 -15.20 -3.70 20.48
N ASP A 79 -16.31 -4.05 19.81
CA ASP A 79 -16.28 -4.38 18.37
C ASP A 79 -15.89 -3.20 17.49
N ALA A 80 -16.15 -1.97 17.95
CA ALA A 80 -15.73 -0.76 17.27
C ALA A 80 -14.21 -0.66 17.20
N ILE A 81 -13.50 -0.92 18.31
CA ILE A 81 -12.05 -0.98 18.34
C ILE A 81 -11.52 -2.11 17.45
N ARG A 82 -12.13 -3.31 17.51
CA ARG A 82 -11.73 -4.42 16.62
C ARG A 82 -11.87 -4.05 15.15
N ARG A 83 -12.95 -3.36 14.79
CA ARG A 83 -13.17 -2.87 13.43
C ARG A 83 -12.13 -1.83 13.03
N ALA A 84 -11.87 -0.84 13.89
CA ALA A 84 -10.86 0.19 13.67
C ALA A 84 -9.46 -0.42 13.45
N LEU A 85 -9.04 -1.38 14.27
CA LEU A 85 -7.76 -2.07 14.12
C LEU A 85 -7.68 -2.88 12.80
N ARG A 86 -8.79 -3.53 12.40
CA ARG A 86 -8.89 -4.28 11.13
C ARG A 86 -8.93 -3.37 9.90
N GLU A 87 -9.50 -2.18 10.01
CA GLU A 87 -9.54 -1.18 8.93
C GLU A 87 -8.20 -0.47 8.79
N TYR A 88 -7.58 -0.07 9.91
CA TYR A 88 -6.23 0.49 9.93
C TYR A 88 -5.18 -0.47 9.33
N LYS A 89 -5.40 -1.78 9.48
CA LYS A 89 -4.63 -2.84 8.82
C LYS A 89 -4.68 -2.76 7.29
N GLN A 90 -5.77 -2.32 6.65
CA GLN A 90 -5.78 -2.18 5.19
C GLN A 90 -4.87 -1.04 4.73
N VAL A 91 -4.84 0.05 5.49
CA VAL A 91 -4.00 1.22 5.24
C VAL A 91 -2.51 0.93 5.49
N THR A 92 -2.19 -0.06 6.34
CA THR A 92 -0.80 -0.41 6.68
C THR A 92 -0.27 -1.66 5.97
N SER A 93 -1.13 -2.62 5.56
CA SER A 93 -0.71 -3.85 4.89
C SER A 93 -0.21 -3.65 3.45
N CYS A 94 -0.45 -2.48 2.85
CA CYS A 94 0.27 -2.05 1.67
C CYS A 94 1.79 -2.02 1.91
N ARG A 95 2.28 -1.78 3.14
CA ARG A 95 3.72 -1.73 3.46
C ARG A 95 4.48 -3.04 3.25
N ARG A 96 3.83 -4.21 3.44
CA ARG A 96 4.49 -5.50 3.15
C ARG A 96 4.66 -5.75 1.65
N ARG A 97 3.77 -5.17 0.84
CA ARG A 97 3.91 -5.09 -0.62
C ARG A 97 4.99 -4.07 -1.00
N ASP A 98 5.10 -2.97 -0.25
CA ASP A 98 6.03 -1.88 -0.56
C ASP A 98 7.50 -2.30 -0.52
N HIS A 99 7.95 -3.15 0.39
CA HIS A 99 9.36 -3.56 0.42
C HIS A 99 9.77 -4.38 -0.82
N TYR A 100 8.93 -5.33 -1.23
CA TYR A 100 9.17 -6.13 -2.43
C TYR A 100 9.01 -5.29 -3.70
N TYR A 101 7.98 -4.44 -3.80
CA TYR A 101 7.80 -3.55 -4.94
C TYR A 101 8.87 -2.47 -5.05
N SER A 102 9.30 -1.89 -3.93
CA SER A 102 10.40 -0.92 -3.90
C SER A 102 11.71 -1.58 -4.33
N PHE A 103 11.93 -2.84 -3.93
CA PHE A 103 13.05 -3.62 -4.42
C PHE A 103 12.98 -3.84 -5.93
N LEU A 104 11.83 -4.31 -6.46
CA LEU A 104 11.66 -4.53 -7.90
C LEU A 104 11.76 -3.24 -8.73
N LEU A 105 11.24 -2.12 -8.21
CA LEU A 105 11.44 -0.81 -8.82
C LEU A 105 12.91 -0.48 -8.88
N ARG A 106 13.60 -0.45 -7.73
CA ARG A 106 15.03 -0.16 -7.67
C ARG A 106 15.84 -1.06 -8.60
N LEU A 107 15.48 -2.34 -8.71
CA LEU A 107 16.09 -3.30 -9.61
C LEU A 107 15.90 -2.91 -11.10
N LEU A 108 14.71 -2.46 -11.50
CA LEU A 108 14.43 -1.96 -12.84
C LEU A 108 15.15 -0.62 -13.13
N GLU A 109 15.16 0.31 -12.17
CA GLU A 109 15.76 1.64 -12.35
C GLU A 109 17.30 1.56 -12.42
N GLN A 110 17.92 0.74 -11.57
CA GLN A 110 19.37 0.57 -11.55
C GLN A 110 19.84 -0.41 -12.63
N GLY A 111 18.98 -1.34 -13.05
CA GLY A 111 19.29 -2.36 -14.06
C GLY A 111 20.41 -3.31 -13.64
N ILE A 112 20.53 -3.58 -12.33
CA ILE A 112 21.54 -4.47 -11.76
C ILE A 112 21.23 -5.90 -12.18
N HIS A 113 22.21 -6.59 -12.79
CA HIS A 113 22.08 -7.97 -13.29
C HIS A 113 21.02 -8.16 -14.39
N SER A 114 20.72 -7.11 -15.16
CA SER A 114 19.87 -7.23 -16.35
C SER A 114 20.52 -8.14 -17.39
N ASP A 115 19.76 -9.12 -17.88
CA ASP A 115 20.17 -10.14 -18.87
C ASP A 115 19.58 -9.87 -20.27
N VAL A 116 18.71 -8.87 -20.39
CA VAL A 116 18.16 -8.42 -21.67
C VAL A 116 18.04 -6.89 -21.73
N VAL A 117 18.40 -6.34 -22.89
CA VAL A 117 18.27 -4.91 -23.20
C VAL A 117 17.33 -4.74 -24.39
N PHE A 118 16.24 -3.98 -24.19
CA PHE A 118 15.31 -3.62 -25.26
C PHE A 118 15.68 -2.26 -25.84
N MET A 119 15.88 -2.21 -27.16
CA MET A 119 16.11 -0.99 -27.91
C MET A 119 14.81 -0.57 -28.61
N VAL A 120 14.20 0.52 -28.15
CA VAL A 120 12.94 1.07 -28.67
C VAL A 120 13.20 2.48 -29.15
N HIS A 121 13.16 2.72 -30.46
CA HIS A 121 13.35 4.04 -31.09
C HIS A 121 14.53 4.84 -30.50
N GLY A 122 15.69 4.18 -30.35
CA GLY A 122 16.91 4.80 -29.84
C GLY A 122 17.05 4.85 -28.31
N ARG A 123 16.04 4.45 -27.54
CA ARG A 123 16.13 4.31 -26.08
C ARG A 123 16.38 2.86 -25.66
N SER A 124 17.31 2.67 -24.73
CA SER A 124 17.65 1.37 -24.15
C SER A 124 16.93 1.14 -22.82
N PHE A 125 16.26 0.00 -22.68
CA PHE A 125 15.61 -0.43 -21.44
C PHE A 125 16.23 -1.74 -20.97
N ARG A 126 16.88 -1.71 -19.81
CA ARG A 126 17.44 -2.90 -19.15
C ARG A 126 16.34 -3.63 -18.40
N ALA A 127 16.26 -4.95 -18.56
CA ALA A 127 15.26 -5.77 -17.88
C ALA A 127 15.79 -7.19 -17.59
N HIS A 128 15.00 -7.94 -16.82
CA HIS A 128 15.30 -9.28 -16.34
C HIS A 128 14.33 -10.30 -16.98
N ARG A 129 14.85 -11.29 -17.69
CA ARG A 129 14.07 -12.33 -18.39
C ARG A 129 13.18 -13.10 -17.42
N CYS A 130 13.70 -13.44 -16.24
CA CYS A 130 12.96 -14.19 -15.22
C CYS A 130 11.70 -13.45 -14.75
N ILE A 131 11.79 -12.14 -14.54
CA ILE A 131 10.64 -11.31 -14.12
C ILE A 131 9.64 -11.18 -15.27
N LEU A 132 10.12 -10.88 -16.48
CA LEU A 132 9.25 -10.71 -17.65
C LEU A 132 8.52 -12.00 -18.02
N GLY A 133 9.20 -13.15 -18.01
CA GLY A 133 8.61 -14.44 -18.29
C GLY A 133 7.60 -14.88 -17.23
N ALA A 134 7.90 -14.65 -15.95
CA ALA A 134 6.97 -14.95 -14.86
C ALA A 134 5.70 -14.07 -14.89
N ARG A 135 5.81 -12.83 -15.37
CA ARG A 135 4.73 -11.84 -15.35
C ARG A 135 3.97 -11.72 -16.67
N SER A 136 4.48 -12.29 -17.76
CA SER A 136 3.83 -12.23 -19.07
C SER A 136 4.15 -13.45 -19.91
N ALA A 137 3.09 -14.19 -20.26
CA ALA A 137 3.17 -15.33 -21.18
C ALA A 137 3.69 -14.93 -22.57
N TYR A 138 3.39 -13.71 -23.03
CA TYR A 138 3.94 -13.19 -24.28
C TYR A 138 5.47 -13.10 -24.21
N PHE A 139 6.01 -12.49 -23.15
CA PHE A 139 7.45 -12.36 -23.00
C PHE A 139 8.12 -13.71 -22.77
N ALA A 140 7.52 -14.61 -21.99
CA ALA A 140 8.01 -15.98 -21.84
C ALA A 140 8.19 -16.66 -23.20
N ASN A 141 7.12 -16.70 -24.01
CA ASN A 141 7.13 -17.32 -25.33
C ASN A 141 8.14 -16.65 -26.27
N MET A 142 8.23 -15.33 -26.28
CA MET A 142 9.15 -14.59 -27.16
C MET A 142 10.61 -14.78 -26.75
N LEU A 143 10.90 -14.87 -25.45
CA LEU A 143 12.25 -15.10 -24.91
C LEU A 143 12.74 -16.54 -25.17
N ASP A 144 11.82 -17.50 -25.24
CA ASP A 144 12.13 -18.90 -25.56
C ASP A 144 12.19 -19.19 -27.06
N THR A 145 11.54 -18.36 -27.87
CA THR A 145 11.52 -18.51 -29.34
C THR A 145 12.42 -17.47 -30.01
N LYS A 146 11.84 -16.36 -30.47
CA LYS A 146 12.47 -15.36 -31.34
C LYS A 146 13.67 -14.65 -30.71
N TRP A 147 13.70 -14.54 -29.38
CA TRP A 147 14.74 -13.85 -28.60
C TRP A 147 15.60 -14.79 -27.75
N LYS A 148 15.57 -16.09 -28.04
CA LYS A 148 16.43 -17.07 -27.38
C LYS A 148 17.90 -16.73 -27.60
N GLY A 149 18.66 -16.66 -26.50
CA GLY A 149 20.10 -16.34 -26.52
C GLY A 149 20.48 -14.89 -26.85
N LYS A 150 19.51 -14.00 -27.10
CA LYS A 150 19.80 -12.59 -27.46
C LYS A 150 19.87 -11.70 -26.23
N SER A 151 21.01 -11.07 -25.98
CA SER A 151 21.16 -10.06 -24.92
C SER A 151 20.54 -8.71 -25.31
N VAL A 152 20.42 -8.41 -26.60
CA VAL A 152 19.84 -7.17 -27.12
C VAL A 152 18.68 -7.47 -28.07
N VAL A 153 17.53 -6.85 -27.82
CA VAL A 153 16.30 -7.00 -28.60
C VAL A 153 15.88 -5.63 -29.14
N VAL A 154 15.87 -5.49 -30.47
CA VAL A 154 15.47 -4.24 -31.13
C VAL A 154 14.00 -4.30 -31.54
N LEU A 155 13.19 -3.38 -31.03
CA LEU A 155 11.78 -3.24 -31.35
C LEU A 155 11.60 -2.05 -32.30
N ARG A 156 11.34 -2.34 -33.58
CA ARG A 156 11.19 -1.32 -34.65
C ARG A 156 9.73 -1.00 -35.01
N HIS A 157 8.78 -1.47 -34.21
CA HIS A 157 7.37 -1.35 -34.57
C HIS A 157 6.88 0.11 -34.38
N PRO A 158 6.19 0.70 -35.38
CA PRO A 158 5.83 2.12 -35.38
C PRO A 158 4.83 2.50 -34.27
N LEU A 159 4.04 1.54 -33.78
CA LEU A 159 3.08 1.78 -32.68
C LEU A 159 3.71 1.71 -31.28
N ILE A 160 4.96 1.29 -31.14
CA ILE A 160 5.61 1.14 -29.83
C ILE A 160 6.24 2.48 -29.44
N ASN A 161 5.58 3.25 -28.57
CA ASN A 161 6.17 4.46 -28.00
C ASN A 161 7.15 4.07 -26.86
N PRO A 162 8.39 4.60 -26.82
CA PRO A 162 9.34 4.28 -25.75
C PRO A 162 8.83 4.64 -24.35
N VAL A 163 8.03 5.70 -24.20
CA VAL A 163 7.42 6.07 -22.92
C VAL A 163 6.39 5.03 -22.48
N ALA A 164 5.54 4.58 -23.41
CA ALA A 164 4.56 3.53 -23.15
C ALA A 164 5.23 2.18 -22.84
N PHE A 165 6.34 1.87 -23.51
CA PHE A 165 7.11 0.66 -23.22
C PHE A 165 7.76 0.70 -21.83
N GLY A 166 8.29 1.85 -21.40
CA GLY A 166 8.77 2.03 -20.03
C GLY A 166 7.69 1.83 -18.98
N ALA A 167 6.50 2.41 -19.21
CA ALA A 167 5.34 2.22 -18.34
C ALA A 167 4.87 0.75 -18.31
N LEU A 168 4.92 0.05 -19.45
CA LEU A 168 4.63 -1.38 -19.52
C LEU A 168 5.61 -2.19 -18.67
N LEU A 169 6.92 -1.91 -18.77
CA LEU A 169 7.92 -2.59 -17.95
C LEU A 169 7.67 -2.33 -16.46
N GLN A 170 7.37 -1.09 -16.08
CA GLN A 170 7.06 -0.76 -14.70
C GLN A 170 5.80 -1.49 -14.21
N TYR A 171 4.76 -1.57 -15.03
CA TYR A 171 3.56 -2.35 -14.74
C TYR A 171 3.89 -3.85 -14.57
N LEU A 172 4.74 -4.42 -15.44
CA LEU A 172 5.18 -5.81 -15.31
C LEU A 172 6.02 -6.05 -14.05
N TYR A 173 6.69 -5.05 -13.49
CA TYR A 173 7.47 -5.18 -12.25
C TYR A 173 6.63 -4.92 -11.01
N THR A 174 5.71 -3.96 -11.05
CA THR A 174 5.01 -3.45 -9.86
C THR A 174 3.53 -3.76 -9.81
N GLY A 175 2.92 -4.15 -10.93
CA GLY A 175 1.47 -4.27 -11.04
C GLY A 175 0.73 -2.92 -11.07
N GLU A 176 1.46 -1.79 -10.96
CA GLU A 176 0.90 -0.44 -11.04
C GLU A 176 1.51 0.31 -12.24
N PRO A 177 0.71 0.96 -13.10
CA PRO A 177 1.24 1.81 -14.14
C PRO A 177 1.67 3.15 -13.51
N ARG A 178 2.98 3.34 -13.26
CA ARG A 178 3.54 4.67 -12.98
C ARG A 178 4.31 5.14 -14.21
N VAL A 179 4.40 6.46 -14.39
CA VAL A 179 5.10 7.07 -15.53
C VAL A 179 6.47 7.55 -15.07
N TRP A 180 7.51 7.12 -15.77
CA TRP A 180 8.83 7.75 -15.72
C TRP A 180 8.78 9.10 -16.45
N VAL A 181 8.81 10.19 -15.69
CA VAL A 181 9.36 11.45 -16.20
C VAL A 181 10.83 11.45 -15.78
N GLY A 182 11.74 11.50 -16.75
CA GLY A 182 13.18 11.42 -16.52
C GLY A 182 13.64 12.40 -15.44
N ARG A 183 14.62 11.96 -14.63
CA ARG A 183 15.34 12.67 -13.56
C ARG A 183 14.88 14.13 -13.32
N GLY A 184 14.10 14.32 -12.26
CA GLY A 184 13.81 15.62 -11.69
C GLY A 184 12.39 15.71 -11.12
N HIS A 185 12.31 15.71 -9.79
CA HIS A 185 11.16 16.14 -8.97
C HIS A 185 9.94 15.21 -8.88
N SER A 186 9.89 14.54 -7.72
CA SER A 186 8.71 14.25 -6.88
C SER A 186 7.34 14.73 -7.39
N THR A 187 6.52 13.81 -7.87
CA THR A 187 5.18 13.45 -7.36
C THR A 187 4.53 12.42 -8.29
N PRO A 188 3.77 11.43 -7.79
CA PRO A 188 2.99 10.53 -8.64
C PRO A 188 1.82 11.31 -9.24
N ARG A 189 1.89 11.67 -10.52
CA ARG A 189 0.74 12.17 -11.29
C ARG A 189 0.11 11.04 -12.10
N CYS A 190 -1.22 11.05 -12.17
CA CYS A 190 -2.01 10.18 -13.04
C CYS A 190 -1.53 10.25 -14.50
N LEU A 191 -1.69 9.15 -15.23
CA LEU A 191 -1.38 9.04 -16.66
C LEU A 191 -2.04 10.19 -17.45
N SER A 192 -1.28 10.91 -18.26
CA SER A 192 -1.89 11.81 -19.25
C SER A 192 -2.72 10.99 -20.27
N PRO A 193 -3.85 11.51 -20.79
CA PRO A 193 -4.72 10.80 -21.72
C PRO A 193 -4.00 10.24 -22.96
N ALA A 194 -2.97 10.94 -23.46
CA ALA A 194 -2.16 10.53 -24.60
C ALA A 194 -1.32 9.27 -24.31
N VAL A 195 -0.80 9.15 -23.08
CA VAL A 195 -0.01 7.99 -22.65
C VAL A 195 -0.93 6.79 -22.38
N GLN A 196 -2.14 7.03 -21.85
CA GLN A 196 -3.16 6.00 -21.66
C GLN A 196 -3.61 5.38 -22.99
N GLY A 197 -3.80 6.18 -24.04
CA GLY A 197 -4.10 5.69 -25.39
C GLY A 197 -2.94 4.93 -26.06
N SER A 198 -1.70 5.35 -25.81
CA SER A 198 -0.52 4.63 -26.32
C SER A 198 -0.30 3.29 -25.61
N LEU A 199 -0.56 3.23 -24.29
CA LEU A 199 -0.57 1.98 -23.51
C LEU A 199 -1.69 1.03 -23.93
N SER A 200 -2.91 1.53 -24.19
CA SER A 200 -4.01 0.68 -24.67
C SER A 200 -3.71 0.08 -26.05
N ASN A 201 -3.08 0.83 -26.94
CA ASN A 201 -2.68 0.35 -28.26
C ASN A 201 -1.53 -0.68 -28.17
N LEU A 202 -0.56 -0.45 -27.29
CA LEU A 202 0.55 -1.38 -27.05
C LEU A 202 0.06 -2.69 -26.40
N LEU A 203 -0.85 -2.59 -25.42
CA LEU A 203 -1.42 -3.74 -24.74
C LEU A 203 -2.40 -4.51 -25.63
N GLY A 204 -3.20 -3.82 -26.46
CA GLY A 204 -4.05 -4.47 -27.47
C GLY A 204 -3.23 -5.20 -28.55
N TRP A 205 -2.03 -4.72 -28.86
CA TRP A 205 -1.08 -5.39 -29.75
C TRP A 205 -0.36 -6.59 -29.08
N LEU A 206 -0.05 -6.49 -27.78
CA LEU A 206 0.61 -7.56 -27.01
C LEU A 206 -0.35 -8.67 -26.54
N PHE A 207 -1.63 -8.34 -26.36
CA PHE A 207 -2.65 -9.23 -25.79
C PHE A 207 -3.95 -9.17 -26.62
N PRO A 208 -4.07 -9.97 -27.69
CA PRO A 208 -5.32 -10.09 -28.44
C PRO A 208 -6.45 -10.64 -27.55
N PRO A 209 -7.73 -10.36 -27.89
CA PRO A 209 -8.87 -10.81 -27.09
C PRO A 209 -8.86 -12.32 -26.91
N GLY A 210 -8.72 -12.77 -25.66
CA GLY A 210 -8.60 -14.19 -25.28
C GLY A 210 -7.33 -14.56 -24.49
N ALA A 211 -6.35 -13.66 -24.36
CA ALA A 211 -5.16 -13.90 -23.55
C ALA A 211 -5.51 -13.92 -22.04
N ARG A 212 -5.41 -15.10 -21.41
CA ARG A 212 -5.64 -15.29 -19.98
C ARG A 212 -4.45 -14.69 -19.21
N LEU A 213 -4.61 -13.47 -18.68
CA LEU A 213 -3.69 -12.95 -17.67
C LEU A 213 -3.77 -13.87 -16.44
N GLY A 214 -2.63 -14.33 -15.94
CA GLY A 214 -2.55 -15.35 -14.88
C GLY A 214 -3.34 -14.99 -13.62
N ARG A 215 -3.73 -16.03 -12.85
CA ARG A 215 -4.62 -15.98 -11.67
C ARG A 215 -4.32 -14.76 -10.78
N GLY A 216 -5.28 -13.85 -10.69
CA GLY A 216 -5.30 -12.74 -9.73
C GLY A 216 -5.27 -11.33 -10.32
N THR A 217 -5.14 -11.15 -11.63
CA THR A 217 -5.26 -9.82 -12.26
C THR A 217 -6.72 -9.55 -12.62
N ALA A 218 -7.27 -8.43 -12.15
CA ALA A 218 -8.54 -7.92 -12.63
C ALA A 218 -8.49 -7.78 -14.17
N SER A 219 -9.61 -8.07 -14.83
CA SER A 219 -9.81 -7.75 -16.24
C SER A 219 -9.49 -6.28 -16.48
N TRP A 220 -8.79 -5.94 -17.57
CA TRP A 220 -8.42 -4.54 -17.87
C TRP A 220 -9.62 -3.60 -17.93
N ASN A 221 -10.82 -4.12 -18.24
CA ASN A 221 -12.07 -3.37 -18.18
C ASN A 221 -12.38 -2.83 -16.77
N SER A 222 -11.88 -3.49 -15.72
CA SER A 222 -12.01 -3.06 -14.32
C SER A 222 -11.08 -1.89 -13.97
N VAL A 223 -9.96 -1.72 -14.69
CA VAL A 223 -9.00 -0.61 -14.48
C VAL A 223 -9.51 0.68 -15.12
N GLN A 224 -10.22 0.60 -16.25
CA GLN A 224 -10.87 1.76 -16.86
C GLN A 224 -12.02 2.31 -15.99
N ALA A 225 -12.77 1.44 -15.30
CA ALA A 225 -13.88 1.83 -14.44
C ALA A 225 -13.46 2.52 -13.12
N ALA A 226 -12.21 2.35 -12.68
CA ALA A 226 -11.71 2.96 -11.45
C ALA A 226 -11.31 4.44 -11.62
N GLY A 227 -11.10 4.90 -12.86
CA GLY A 227 -10.68 6.27 -13.18
C GLY A 227 -11.81 7.28 -13.34
N SER A 228 -13.07 6.89 -13.17
CA SER A 228 -14.24 7.74 -13.43
C SER A 228 -15.20 7.90 -12.24
N ARG A 229 -14.78 7.57 -11.02
CA ARG A 229 -15.55 7.94 -9.83
C ARG A 229 -15.05 9.29 -9.34
N SER A 230 -15.75 10.35 -9.75
CA SER A 230 -15.80 11.60 -9.02
C SER A 230 -16.21 11.30 -7.59
N ASP A 231 -15.37 11.70 -6.63
CA ASP A 231 -15.68 11.62 -5.20
C ASP A 231 -17.03 12.31 -4.93
N PRO A 232 -17.99 11.65 -4.24
CA PRO A 232 -19.18 12.36 -3.80
C PRO A 232 -18.80 13.35 -2.68
N GLU A 233 -19.23 14.60 -2.83
CA GLU A 233 -19.14 15.64 -1.81
C GLU A 233 -19.65 15.13 -0.44
N PRO A 234 -19.04 15.56 0.68
CA PRO A 234 -19.52 15.21 2.00
C PRO A 234 -20.87 15.92 2.28
N PRO A 235 -21.93 15.21 2.72
CA PRO A 235 -23.17 15.86 3.09
C PRO A 235 -23.00 16.66 4.39
N SER A 236 -23.42 17.91 4.31
CA SER A 236 -23.50 18.88 5.41
C SER A 236 -24.60 18.54 6.41
N ARG A 237 -24.29 18.74 7.71
CA ARG A 237 -25.18 19.04 8.86
C ARG A 237 -26.18 17.96 9.35
N ALA A 238 -25.89 17.49 10.56
CA ALA A 238 -26.71 17.44 11.77
C ALA A 238 -28.09 16.74 11.78
N ALA A 239 -28.20 15.63 12.53
CA ALA A 239 -29.35 15.25 13.37
C ALA A 239 -28.94 14.15 14.39
N PRO A 240 -29.71 13.88 15.47
CA PRO A 240 -29.17 13.62 16.80
C PRO A 240 -28.95 12.14 17.16
N THR A 241 -28.02 11.91 18.07
CA THR A 241 -27.71 10.62 18.69
C THR A 241 -28.88 10.10 19.55
N PRO A 242 -29.34 8.85 19.38
CA PRO A 242 -30.20 8.22 20.37
C PRO A 242 -29.39 7.77 21.59
N ARG A 243 -29.95 8.02 22.79
CA ARG A 243 -29.40 7.69 24.10
C ARG A 243 -29.32 6.17 24.30
N LEU A 244 -28.21 5.71 24.85
CA LEU A 244 -28.01 4.33 25.34
C LEU A 244 -28.78 4.08 26.64
N PRO A 245 -29.37 2.89 26.87
CA PRO A 245 -29.60 2.38 28.21
C PRO A 245 -28.31 1.75 28.75
N GLY A 246 -27.99 2.07 30.00
CA GLY A 246 -26.77 1.67 30.68
C GLY A 246 -26.61 0.15 30.83
N CYS A 247 -25.35 -0.29 30.83
CA CYS A 247 -24.96 -1.60 31.33
C CYS A 247 -23.81 -1.40 32.33
N GLN A 248 -24.15 -1.61 33.60
CA GLN A 248 -23.22 -1.74 34.71
C GLN A 248 -22.52 -3.10 34.57
N CYS A 249 -21.25 -3.13 34.21
CA CYS A 249 -20.42 -4.31 34.42
C CYS A 249 -19.24 -3.96 35.33
N GLY A 250 -19.24 -4.56 36.53
CA GLY A 250 -18.30 -4.32 37.62
C GLY A 250 -16.89 -4.89 37.42
N ALA A 251 -16.34 -4.81 36.21
CA ALA A 251 -14.99 -5.30 35.90
C ALA A 251 -13.90 -4.21 35.98
N CYS A 252 -14.28 -2.92 36.09
CA CYS A 252 -13.33 -1.80 36.04
C CYS A 252 -12.70 -1.36 37.38
N GLN A 253 -12.80 -2.13 38.47
CA GLN A 253 -12.30 -1.68 39.80
C GLN A 253 -11.03 -2.34 40.31
N ARG A 254 -10.37 -3.23 39.55
CA ARG A 254 -9.05 -3.73 39.95
C ARG A 254 -8.18 -3.96 38.73
N LEU A 255 -7.35 -2.96 38.39
CA LEU A 255 -5.99 -3.08 37.80
C LEU A 255 -5.39 -1.70 37.50
#